data_AF-A0A437UX62-F1
#
_entry.id   AF-A0A437UX62-F1
#
_cell.length_a   1.000
_cell.length_b   1.000
_cell.length_c   1.000
_cell.angle_alpha   90.00
_cell.angle_beta   90.00
_cell.angle_gamma   90.00
#
_symmetry.space_group_name_H-M   'P 1'
#
loop_
_entity.id
_entity.type
_entity.pdbx_description
1 polymer ?
#
loop_
_entity_poly.entity_id
_entity_poly.type
_entity_poly.pdbx_seq_one_letter_code
_entity_poly.pdbx_strand_id
1 'polypeptide(L)'
;MLDFDLAEIYGYATKDFNRQVKNNIEKLDEDFRFQLTRAEFGEIVRCKISTSRVTSMFADQSGGTRHLPHAFTGQGISMLMTVLHGELATRQSKALIRLFKQMKDHIVSIRLPLDPAIVSTLRAPAFEVGYQGNTRRKRGETMADTMLGDLCARIDAETGARTGAPTTHPEFDRLVRTIWRLRQPDGCPWDRAQTHLSITKNMIEEAYEAVDAMAAQDAPHTLEELGDVLEQILLHAQIGADDGEYDIDDVCRSLNEKLVRRHPHIFGDPAAYGAVGSAGEVLDIWDEVKKAERAEGFGPQGLLDSIPRSFPALMQCQKLSHRAAKAGFEWDSVDEVWSQFASERAEFEAEAPGSRARMLEFGDMLFALVNVARHEGFDAEEALAASNAKFRCRWSAMEQLAAEEGAGIGSCSTAELNILWNRAKERESGPAAS
;
A
#
# COMPACT_ATOMS: atom_id res chain seq x y z
N MET A 1 21.94 3.69 14.58
CA MET A 1 21.49 3.57 15.98
C MET A 1 22.67 3.76 16.90
N LEU A 2 22.46 4.26 18.13
CA LEU A 2 23.56 4.52 19.08
C LEU A 2 23.85 3.30 19.95
N ASP A 3 25.07 3.21 20.45
CA ASP A 3 25.55 2.09 21.28
C ASP A 3 24.69 1.83 22.52
N PHE A 4 24.18 2.87 23.18
CA PHE A 4 23.28 2.72 24.32
C PHE A 4 21.88 2.22 23.93
N ASP A 5 21.32 2.67 22.80
CA ASP A 5 20.03 2.19 22.29
C ASP A 5 20.14 0.69 21.95
N LEU A 6 21.24 0.30 21.30
CA LEU A 6 21.50 -1.09 20.95
C LEU A 6 21.74 -1.95 22.19
N ALA A 7 22.53 -1.46 23.15
CA ALA A 7 22.77 -2.18 24.39
C ALA A 7 21.46 -2.51 25.13
N GLU A 8 20.51 -1.55 25.20
CA GLU A 8 19.19 -1.77 25.78
C GLU A 8 18.40 -2.84 25.00
N ILE A 9 18.33 -2.73 23.67
CA ILE A 9 17.62 -3.68 22.81
C ILE A 9 18.18 -5.10 22.92
N TYR A 10 19.49 -5.23 23.05
CA TYR A 10 20.17 -6.52 23.22
C TYR A 10 20.22 -7.00 24.67
N GLY A 11 19.74 -6.22 25.65
CA GLY A 11 19.70 -6.59 27.07
C GLY A 11 21.06 -6.54 27.78
N TYR A 12 21.99 -5.71 27.31
CA TYR A 12 23.31 -5.52 27.91
C TYR A 12 23.44 -4.15 28.59
N ALA A 13 24.31 -4.05 29.61
CA ALA A 13 24.80 -2.74 30.03
C ALA A 13 25.67 -2.13 28.92
N THR A 14 25.54 -0.84 28.63
CA THR A 14 26.27 -0.15 27.54
C THR A 14 27.79 -0.37 27.60
N LYS A 15 28.36 -0.42 28.82
CA LYS A 15 29.79 -0.70 29.03
C LYS A 15 30.19 -2.11 28.59
N ASP A 16 29.34 -3.10 28.85
CA ASP A 16 29.59 -4.51 28.52
C ASP A 16 29.38 -4.76 27.02
N PHE A 17 28.37 -4.12 26.43
CA PHE A 17 28.15 -4.08 24.99
C PHE A 17 29.37 -3.50 24.27
N ASN A 18 29.82 -2.31 24.67
CA ASN A 18 31.00 -1.66 24.08
C ASN A 18 32.28 -2.47 24.28
N ARG A 19 32.41 -3.21 25.38
CA ARG A 19 33.54 -4.13 25.60
C ARG A 19 33.51 -5.31 24.62
N GLN A 20 32.35 -5.93 24.38
CA GLN A 20 32.22 -7.03 23.42
C GLN A 20 32.49 -6.60 21.99
N VAL A 21 31.99 -5.41 21.62
CA VAL A 21 32.26 -4.78 20.33
C VAL A 21 33.75 -4.49 20.15
N LYS A 22 34.39 -3.89 21.16
CA LYS A 22 35.84 -3.60 21.12
C LYS A 22 36.69 -4.86 20.99
N ASN A 23 36.30 -5.96 21.64
CA ASN A 23 37.01 -7.23 21.59
C ASN A 23 36.87 -7.96 20.24
N ASN A 24 35.92 -7.55 19.39
CA ASN A 24 35.69 -8.11 18.07
C ASN A 24 35.80 -7.03 16.98
N ILE A 25 36.62 -6.00 17.21
CA ILE A 25 36.69 -4.83 16.32
C ILE A 25 37.12 -5.22 14.90
N GLU A 26 37.91 -6.29 14.76
CA GLU A 26 38.35 -6.85 13.46
C GLU A 26 37.19 -7.39 12.61
N LYS A 27 36.02 -7.61 13.21
CA LYS A 27 34.79 -8.04 12.52
C LYS A 27 33.86 -6.87 12.19
N LEU A 28 34.27 -5.62 12.43
CA LEU A 28 33.45 -4.42 12.27
C LEU A 28 34.27 -3.34 11.57
N ASP A 29 34.04 -3.17 10.26
CA ASP A 29 34.68 -2.10 9.50
C ASP A 29 34.24 -0.71 10.01
N GLU A 30 35.12 0.28 9.89
CA GLU A 30 34.88 1.65 10.38
C GLU A 30 33.66 2.30 9.71
N ASP A 31 33.35 1.94 8.47
CA ASP A 31 32.17 2.42 7.72
C ASP A 31 30.84 1.94 8.32
N PHE A 32 30.88 0.91 9.16
CA PHE A 32 29.69 0.32 9.77
C PHE A 32 29.54 0.63 11.27
N ARG A 33 30.60 1.17 11.87
CA ARG A 33 30.65 1.63 13.26
C ARG A 33 31.65 2.78 13.41
N PHE A 34 31.14 3.96 13.74
CA PHE A 34 31.97 5.15 13.96
C PHE A 34 31.56 5.88 15.24
N GLN A 35 32.50 6.61 15.85
CA GLN A 35 32.22 7.44 17.01
C GLN A 35 31.69 8.80 16.56
N LEU A 36 30.59 9.26 17.15
CA LEU A 36 30.04 10.58 16.82
C LEU A 36 30.94 11.69 17.34
N THR A 37 31.02 12.78 16.59
CA THR A 37 31.59 14.04 17.07
C THR A 37 30.64 14.74 18.05
N ARG A 38 31.17 15.69 18.83
CA ARG A 38 30.33 16.51 19.74
C ARG A 38 29.25 17.30 18.99
N ALA A 39 29.56 17.77 17.78
CA ALA A 39 28.63 18.52 16.96
C ALA A 39 27.47 17.64 16.46
N GLU A 40 27.78 16.47 15.89
CA GLU A 40 26.77 15.52 15.41
C GLU A 40 25.89 15.00 16.53
N PHE A 41 26.47 14.69 17.69
CA PHE A 41 25.70 14.27 18.85
C PHE A 41 24.79 15.39 19.36
N GLY A 42 25.26 16.64 19.35
CA GLY A 42 24.45 17.81 19.69
C GLY A 42 23.24 18.01 18.77
N GLU A 43 23.41 17.81 17.45
CA GLU A 43 22.31 17.90 16.48
C GLU A 43 21.27 16.78 16.65
N ILE A 44 21.72 15.55 16.91
CA ILE A 44 20.83 14.40 17.13
C ILE A 44 19.96 14.62 18.39
N VAL A 45 20.54 15.18 19.46
CA VAL A 45 19.79 15.51 20.68
C VAL A 45 18.77 16.62 20.43
N ARG A 46 19.10 17.61 19.59
CA ARG A 46 18.17 18.70 19.21
C ARG A 46 17.00 18.21 18.35
N CYS A 47 17.21 17.25 17.45
CA CYS A 47 16.16 16.72 16.57
C CYS A 47 15.14 15.79 17.25
N LYS A 48 15.45 15.23 18.44
CA LYS A 48 14.58 14.27 19.16
C LYS A 48 13.56 14.92 20.13
N ILE A 49 13.09 16.15 19.88
CA ILE A 49 12.00 16.77 20.67
C ILE A 49 10.63 16.30 20.14
N SER A 50 10.36 15.01 20.29
CA SER A 50 9.02 14.41 20.35
C SER A 50 9.20 12.92 20.58
N THR A 51 8.68 12.43 21.70
CA THR A 51 8.67 11.03 22.17
C THR A 51 9.93 10.52 22.91
N SER A 52 9.78 10.42 24.24
CA SER A 52 10.45 9.50 25.20
C SER A 52 11.89 9.78 25.73
N ARG A 53 11.97 9.75 27.08
CA ARG A 53 13.06 9.45 28.05
C ARG A 53 14.49 9.97 27.90
N VAL A 54 14.95 10.43 26.74
CA VAL A 54 16.34 10.91 26.57
C VAL A 54 16.56 12.21 27.35
N THR A 55 15.58 13.11 27.36
CA THR A 55 15.67 14.37 28.14
C THR A 55 15.80 14.13 29.64
N SER A 56 15.17 13.08 30.19
CA SER A 56 15.23 12.78 31.63
C SER A 56 16.52 12.09 32.09
N MET A 57 17.34 11.51 31.20
CA MET A 57 18.66 10.97 31.59
C MET A 57 19.77 12.02 31.58
N PHE A 58 19.56 13.16 30.91
CA PHE A 58 20.60 14.17 30.70
C PHE A 58 20.26 15.57 31.24
N ALA A 59 19.04 15.79 31.75
CA ALA A 59 18.66 17.06 32.40
C ALA A 59 19.16 17.21 33.85
N ASP A 60 19.46 16.10 34.56
CA ASP A 60 19.76 16.14 36.01
C ASP A 60 21.21 15.80 36.40
N GLN A 61 22.17 15.82 35.46
CA GLN A 61 23.58 15.67 35.80
C GLN A 61 24.46 16.73 35.14
N SER A 62 24.93 17.68 35.97
CA SER A 62 26.03 18.59 35.68
C SER A 62 27.35 17.83 35.54
N GLY A 63 27.45 16.98 34.53
CA GLY A 63 28.57 16.10 34.25
C GLY A 63 28.47 15.59 32.82
N GLY A 64 28.93 16.40 31.86
CA GLY A 64 28.96 16.02 30.45
C GLY A 64 29.60 14.64 30.25
N THR A 65 29.04 13.85 29.34
CA THR A 65 29.53 12.51 28.99
C THR A 65 31.02 12.56 28.66
N ARG A 66 31.87 11.88 29.45
CA ARG A 66 33.32 11.79 29.18
C ARG A 66 33.64 11.07 27.87
N HIS A 67 32.72 10.28 27.31
CA HIS A 67 32.90 9.51 26.08
C HIS A 67 31.70 9.71 25.16
N LEU A 68 31.98 10.00 23.89
CA LEU A 68 30.95 10.15 22.85
C LEU A 68 30.43 8.77 22.40
N PRO A 69 29.13 8.64 22.09
CA PRO A 69 28.55 7.37 21.72
C PRO A 69 29.02 6.93 20.33
N HIS A 70 29.02 5.62 20.11
CA HIS A 70 29.22 5.04 18.78
C HIS A 70 27.90 4.89 18.04
N ALA A 71 27.90 5.24 16.76
CA ALA A 71 26.81 5.01 15.84
C ALA A 71 27.07 3.76 15.00
N PHE A 72 26.02 2.97 14.77
CA PHE A 72 26.03 1.77 13.95
C PHE A 72 25.04 1.91 12.79
N THR A 73 25.48 1.48 11.61
CA THR A 73 24.66 1.40 10.40
C THR A 73 23.86 0.08 10.39
N GLY A 74 22.92 -0.07 9.44
CA GLY A 74 22.16 -1.33 9.30
C GLY A 74 23.06 -2.54 9.00
N GLN A 75 24.13 -2.34 8.22
CA GLN A 75 25.17 -3.33 7.98
C GLN A 75 25.98 -3.62 9.26
N GLY A 76 26.34 -2.59 10.04
CA GLY A 76 27.01 -2.76 11.33
C GLY A 76 26.18 -3.59 12.32
N ILE A 77 24.87 -3.39 12.34
CA ILE A 77 23.95 -4.19 13.15
C ILE A 77 23.89 -5.64 12.65
N SER A 78 24.00 -5.88 11.35
CA SER A 78 24.07 -7.23 10.79
C SER A 78 25.34 -7.95 11.24
N MET A 79 26.47 -7.24 11.32
CA MET A 79 27.73 -7.77 11.80
C MET A 79 27.72 -8.05 13.31
N LEU A 80 26.89 -7.35 14.10
CA LEU A 80 26.73 -7.63 15.54
C LEU A 80 26.23 -9.06 15.81
N MET A 81 25.60 -9.75 14.85
CA MET A 81 25.24 -11.17 14.98
C MET A 81 26.46 -12.08 15.16
N THR A 82 27.63 -11.64 14.66
CA THR A 82 28.91 -12.40 14.75
C THR A 82 29.73 -12.04 15.99
N VAL A 83 29.27 -11.02 16.74
CA VAL A 83 29.92 -10.44 17.91
C VAL A 83 29.15 -10.77 19.20
N LEU A 84 27.82 -10.71 19.14
CA LEU A 84 26.93 -11.00 20.26
C LEU A 84 26.38 -12.42 20.14
N HIS A 85 26.59 -13.23 21.17
CA HIS A 85 26.16 -14.63 21.19
C HIS A 85 24.87 -14.79 21.99
N GLY A 86 23.96 -15.65 21.51
CA GLY A 86 22.72 -16.02 22.20
C GLY A 86 21.45 -15.84 21.37
N GLU A 87 20.42 -16.63 21.69
CA GLU A 87 19.16 -16.70 20.94
C GLU A 87 18.41 -15.35 20.92
N LEU A 88 18.50 -14.58 22.01
CA LEU A 88 17.97 -13.23 22.12
C LEU A 88 18.68 -12.26 21.17
N ALA A 89 20.02 -12.33 21.08
CA ALA A 89 20.78 -11.48 20.18
C ALA A 89 20.43 -11.76 18.72
N THR A 90 20.34 -13.03 18.32
CA THR A 90 19.92 -13.40 16.96
C THR A 90 18.51 -12.90 16.63
N ARG A 91 17.57 -12.99 17.57
CA ARG A 91 16.19 -12.53 17.38
C ARG A 91 16.12 -11.01 17.22
N GLN A 92 16.82 -10.28 18.09
CA GLN A 92 16.84 -8.81 18.06
C GLN A 92 17.58 -8.26 16.83
N SER A 93 18.69 -8.89 16.42
CA SER A 93 19.38 -8.52 15.19
C SER A 93 18.48 -8.70 13.96
N LYS A 94 17.75 -9.83 13.85
CA LYS A 94 16.79 -10.04 12.75
C LYS A 94 15.68 -8.97 12.73
N ALA A 95 15.17 -8.58 13.89
CA ALA A 95 14.15 -7.53 14.00
C ALA A 95 14.70 -6.16 13.57
N LEU A 96 15.90 -5.79 14.05
CA LEU A 96 16.56 -4.53 13.70
C LEU A 96 16.95 -4.45 12.22
N ILE A 97 17.40 -5.55 11.62
CA ILE A 97 17.71 -5.60 10.18
C ILE A 97 16.45 -5.37 9.35
N ARG A 98 15.32 -5.97 9.74
CA ARG A 98 14.02 -5.72 9.09
C ARG A 98 13.56 -4.27 9.23
N LEU A 99 13.76 -3.67 10.40
CA LEU A 99 13.45 -2.26 10.64
C LEU A 99 14.31 -1.35 9.75
N PHE A 100 15.62 -1.60 9.67
CA PHE A 100 16.51 -0.82 8.81
C PHE A 100 16.20 -1.01 7.32
N LYS A 101 15.77 -2.21 6.90
CA LYS A 101 15.27 -2.45 5.55
C LYS A 101 14.06 -1.56 5.28
N GLN A 102 13.05 -1.60 6.15
CA GLN A 102 11.86 -0.74 6.03
C GLN A 102 12.20 0.75 6.00
N MET A 103 13.15 1.21 6.84
CA MET A 103 13.59 2.61 6.84
C MET A 103 14.32 2.98 5.55
N LYS A 104 15.19 2.10 5.01
CA LYS A 104 15.85 2.32 3.72
C LYS A 104 14.83 2.35 2.58
N ASP A 105 13.87 1.44 2.58
CA ASP A 105 12.79 1.40 1.59
C ASP A 105 11.96 2.70 1.64
N HIS A 106 11.77 3.27 2.84
CA HIS A 106 11.08 4.55 3.00
C HIS A 106 11.94 5.76 2.57
N ILE A 107 13.25 5.76 2.85
CA ILE A 107 14.18 6.82 2.42
C ILE A 107 14.42 6.78 0.91
N VAL A 108 14.51 5.61 0.30
CA VAL A 108 14.67 5.46 -1.17
C VAL A 108 13.41 5.90 -1.93
N SER A 109 12.23 5.86 -1.29
CA SER A 109 11.02 6.50 -1.84
C SER A 109 11.13 8.04 -1.91
N ILE A 110 12.08 8.63 -1.18
CA ILE A 110 12.45 10.04 -1.26
C ILE A 110 13.75 10.14 -2.10
N ARG A 111 13.57 10.41 -3.41
CA ARG A 111 14.64 10.56 -4.42
C ARG A 111 15.97 11.12 -3.87
N LEU A 112 17.00 10.28 -3.83
CA LEU A 112 18.40 10.70 -3.96
C LEU A 112 19.10 9.77 -4.97
N PRO A 113 19.72 10.30 -6.04
CA PRO A 113 20.44 9.46 -7.01
C PRO A 113 21.71 8.87 -6.37
N LEU A 114 21.89 7.55 -6.49
CA LEU A 114 23.12 6.86 -6.08
C LEU A 114 24.22 7.02 -7.15
N ASP A 115 25.47 7.14 -6.69
CA ASP A 115 26.66 7.31 -7.52
C ASP A 115 26.92 6.07 -8.43
N PRO A 116 26.99 6.24 -9.76
CA PRO A 116 27.26 5.17 -10.72
C PRO A 116 28.56 4.39 -10.46
N ALA A 117 29.57 5.01 -9.83
CA ALA A 117 30.86 4.37 -9.54
C ALA A 117 30.76 3.28 -8.45
N ILE A 118 29.79 3.38 -7.55
CA ILE A 118 29.55 2.37 -6.50
C ILE A 118 28.84 1.14 -7.10
N VAL A 119 27.95 1.37 -8.08
CA VAL A 119 27.17 0.31 -8.75
C VAL A 119 28.08 -0.60 -9.58
N SER A 120 29.13 -0.07 -10.21
CA SER A 120 30.06 -0.86 -11.02
C SER A 120 30.92 -1.84 -10.21
N THR A 121 31.18 -1.54 -8.94
CA THR A 121 32.05 -2.34 -8.07
C THR A 121 31.32 -3.52 -7.41
N LEU A 122 29.99 -3.54 -7.45
CA LEU A 122 29.13 -4.56 -6.84
C LEU A 122 28.76 -5.73 -7.78
N ARG A 123 29.25 -5.75 -9.03
CA ARG A 123 29.08 -6.91 -9.93
C ARG A 123 30.02 -8.05 -9.54
N ALA A 124 29.52 -8.96 -8.72
CA ALA A 124 30.12 -10.28 -8.56
C ALA A 124 29.96 -11.12 -9.85
N PRO A 125 30.92 -12.00 -10.20
CA PRO A 125 30.78 -12.90 -11.33
C PRO A 125 29.61 -13.87 -11.09
N ALA A 126 28.86 -14.16 -12.16
CA ALA A 126 27.69 -15.01 -12.12
C ALA A 126 28.01 -16.38 -11.50
N PHE A 127 27.35 -16.67 -10.37
CA PHE A 127 27.31 -18.02 -9.81
C PHE A 127 26.24 -18.80 -10.58
N GLU A 128 26.66 -19.79 -11.36
CA GLU A 128 25.74 -20.80 -11.90
C GLU A 128 25.20 -21.63 -10.74
N VAL A 129 23.99 -21.31 -10.29
CA VAL A 129 23.21 -22.19 -9.43
C VAL A 129 22.40 -23.10 -10.34
N GLY A 130 22.78 -24.38 -10.38
CA GLY A 130 21.99 -25.42 -11.03
C GLY A 130 20.57 -25.43 -10.46
N TYR A 131 19.58 -25.25 -11.34
CA TYR A 131 18.17 -25.32 -11.02
C TYR A 131 17.82 -26.76 -10.60
N GLN A 132 17.80 -27.02 -9.29
CA GLN A 132 17.15 -28.20 -8.73
C GLN A 132 15.77 -27.75 -8.24
N GLY A 133 14.71 -28.31 -8.84
CA GLY A 133 13.32 -27.97 -8.56
C GLY A 133 13.03 -27.94 -7.06
N ASN A 134 12.55 -26.79 -6.58
CA ASN A 134 12.23 -26.60 -5.18
C ASN A 134 10.99 -27.42 -4.82
N THR A 135 11.09 -28.25 -3.79
CA THR A 135 9.95 -29.00 -3.25
C THR A 135 9.11 -28.08 -2.38
N ARG A 136 7.88 -27.78 -2.85
CA ARG A 136 6.86 -26.98 -2.15
C ARG A 136 6.73 -27.40 -0.68
N ARG A 137 6.88 -26.45 0.25
CA ARG A 137 6.53 -26.66 1.67
C ARG A 137 5.00 -26.77 1.78
N LYS A 138 4.46 -27.98 1.81
CA LYS A 138 3.03 -28.19 2.10
C LYS A 138 2.72 -27.67 3.51
N ARG A 139 1.85 -26.66 3.60
CA ARG A 139 1.14 -26.32 4.84
C ARG A 139 0.30 -27.55 5.23
N GLY A 140 0.28 -27.92 6.51
CA GLY A 140 -0.57 -29.02 6.96
C GLY A 140 -2.04 -28.65 6.78
N GLU A 141 -2.79 -29.46 6.03
CA GLU A 141 -4.23 -29.26 5.80
C GLU A 141 -5.01 -29.56 7.09
N THR A 142 -5.87 -28.63 7.51
CA THR A 142 -6.79 -28.85 8.63
C THR A 142 -8.05 -29.56 8.14
N MET A 143 -8.82 -30.17 9.06
CA MET A 143 -10.12 -30.77 8.70
C MET A 143 -11.09 -29.75 8.07
N ALA A 144 -11.02 -28.49 8.49
CA ALA A 144 -11.81 -27.41 7.92
C ALA A 144 -11.40 -27.11 6.46
N ASP A 145 -10.08 -27.12 6.18
CA ASP A 145 -9.56 -26.94 4.82
C ASP A 145 -10.01 -28.09 3.91
N THR A 146 -10.00 -29.33 4.41
CA THR A 146 -10.50 -30.49 3.65
C THR A 146 -11.99 -30.38 3.33
N MET A 147 -12.82 -30.01 4.33
CA MET A 147 -14.27 -29.83 4.12
C MET A 147 -14.59 -28.71 3.12
N LEU A 148 -13.83 -27.60 3.15
CA LEU A 148 -14.00 -26.50 2.21
C LEU A 148 -13.57 -26.92 0.80
N GLY A 149 -12.47 -27.65 0.66
CA GLY A 149 -12.03 -28.22 -0.62
C GLY A 149 -13.09 -29.16 -1.23
N ASP A 150 -13.67 -30.05 -0.43
CA ASP A 150 -14.75 -30.95 -0.86
C ASP A 150 -16.02 -30.17 -1.28
N LEU A 151 -16.35 -29.10 -0.56
CA LEU A 151 -17.45 -28.21 -0.92
C LEU A 151 -17.19 -27.53 -2.27
N CYS A 152 -16.00 -26.94 -2.46
CA CYS A 152 -15.61 -26.30 -3.72
C CYS A 152 -15.65 -27.28 -4.90
N ALA A 153 -15.17 -28.51 -4.72
CA ALA A 153 -15.20 -29.53 -5.77
C ALA A 153 -16.62 -29.94 -6.17
N ARG A 154 -17.54 -30.08 -5.20
CA ARG A 154 -18.96 -30.34 -5.49
C ARG A 154 -19.61 -29.19 -6.24
N ILE A 155 -19.39 -27.95 -5.78
CA ILE A 155 -19.92 -26.74 -6.42
C ILE A 155 -19.43 -26.60 -7.86
N ASP A 156 -18.14 -26.88 -8.10
CA ASP A 156 -17.56 -26.84 -9.44
C ASP A 156 -18.23 -27.86 -10.37
N ALA A 157 -18.40 -29.10 -9.92
CA ALA A 157 -19.10 -30.14 -10.68
C ALA A 157 -20.57 -29.78 -10.97
N GLU A 158 -21.29 -29.26 -9.96
CA GLU A 158 -22.68 -28.81 -10.12
C GLU A 158 -22.78 -27.61 -11.07
N THR A 159 -21.85 -26.66 -10.96
CA THR A 159 -21.81 -25.46 -11.82
C THR A 159 -21.48 -25.83 -13.25
N GLY A 160 -20.49 -26.69 -13.48
CA GLY A 160 -20.10 -27.18 -14.80
C GLY A 160 -21.19 -27.98 -15.51
N ALA A 161 -22.14 -28.57 -14.76
CA ALA A 161 -23.30 -29.25 -15.34
C ALA A 161 -24.40 -28.27 -15.84
N ARG A 162 -24.30 -26.97 -15.52
CA ARG A 162 -25.32 -25.98 -15.92
C ARG A 162 -25.16 -25.60 -17.39
N THR A 163 -26.29 -25.39 -18.07
CA THR A 163 -26.30 -24.93 -19.46
C THR A 163 -25.62 -23.57 -19.59
N GLY A 164 -24.63 -23.48 -20.48
CA GLY A 164 -23.86 -22.25 -20.70
C GLY A 164 -22.73 -22.01 -19.70
N ALA A 165 -22.46 -22.94 -18.78
CA ALA A 165 -21.32 -22.84 -17.89
C ALA A 165 -20.00 -22.93 -18.68
N PRO A 166 -18.99 -22.10 -18.34
CA PRO A 166 -17.67 -22.22 -18.94
C PRO A 166 -17.03 -23.57 -18.55
N THR A 167 -16.25 -24.14 -19.47
CA THR A 167 -15.61 -25.46 -19.27
C THR A 167 -14.11 -25.34 -19.05
N THR A 168 -13.38 -24.73 -19.99
CA THR A 168 -11.93 -24.52 -19.91
C THR A 168 -11.54 -23.16 -20.45
N HIS A 169 -10.36 -22.70 -20.04
CA HIS A 169 -9.80 -21.40 -20.44
C HIS A 169 -8.41 -21.60 -21.07
N PRO A 170 -8.30 -22.15 -22.30
CA PRO A 170 -7.01 -22.51 -22.89
C PRO A 170 -6.09 -21.30 -23.16
N GLU A 171 -6.65 -20.11 -23.39
CA GLU A 171 -5.86 -18.89 -23.59
C GLU A 171 -5.25 -18.39 -22.27
N PHE A 172 -5.90 -18.63 -21.13
CA PHE A 172 -5.32 -18.34 -19.81
C PHE A 172 -4.07 -19.19 -19.58
N ASP A 173 -4.14 -20.50 -19.84
CA ASP A 173 -2.97 -21.38 -19.73
C ASP A 173 -1.83 -20.97 -20.66
N ARG A 174 -2.15 -20.48 -21.87
CA ARG A 174 -1.14 -19.95 -22.80
C ARG A 174 -0.49 -18.70 -22.23
N LEU A 175 -1.27 -17.77 -21.69
CA LEU A 175 -0.77 -16.55 -21.07
C LEU A 175 0.12 -16.85 -19.86
N VAL A 176 -0.30 -17.76 -18.97
CA VAL A 176 0.53 -18.21 -17.83
C VAL A 176 1.88 -18.74 -18.30
N ARG A 177 1.91 -19.57 -19.35
CA ARG A 177 3.17 -20.07 -19.94
C ARG A 177 4.01 -18.95 -20.56
N THR A 178 3.38 -17.94 -21.16
CA THR A 178 4.08 -16.76 -21.68
C THR A 178 4.78 -16.00 -20.56
N ILE A 179 4.08 -15.68 -19.47
CA ILE A 179 4.65 -14.97 -18.30
C ILE A 179 5.79 -15.79 -17.68
N TRP A 180 5.59 -17.10 -17.52
CA TRP A 180 6.65 -17.99 -17.06
C TRP A 180 7.89 -17.93 -17.98
N ARG A 181 7.69 -17.99 -19.30
CA ARG A 181 8.75 -17.96 -20.32
C ARG A 181 9.55 -16.66 -20.27
N LEU A 182 8.87 -15.52 -20.06
CA LEU A 182 9.49 -14.19 -19.97
C LEU A 182 10.50 -14.10 -18.82
N ARG A 183 10.26 -14.82 -17.71
CA ARG A 183 11.12 -14.75 -16.52
C ARG A 183 12.23 -15.81 -16.46
N GLN A 184 12.33 -16.68 -17.46
CA GLN A 184 13.40 -17.70 -17.52
C GLN A 184 14.79 -17.08 -17.80
N PRO A 185 15.90 -17.85 -17.59
CA PRO A 185 17.27 -17.34 -17.85
C PRO A 185 17.48 -16.79 -19.27
N ASP A 186 16.84 -17.41 -20.26
CA ASP A 186 16.81 -17.04 -21.68
C ASP A 186 15.53 -16.26 -22.05
N GLY A 187 14.85 -15.68 -21.05
CA GLY A 187 13.71 -14.78 -21.19
C GLY A 187 14.12 -13.30 -21.20
N CYS A 188 13.15 -12.43 -20.94
CA CYS A 188 13.33 -10.98 -20.89
C CYS A 188 14.12 -10.55 -19.63
N PRO A 189 15.23 -9.81 -19.79
CA PRO A 189 16.01 -9.33 -18.65
C PRO A 189 15.24 -8.36 -17.74
N TRP A 190 14.31 -7.59 -18.28
CA TRP A 190 13.49 -6.65 -17.51
C TRP A 190 12.50 -7.41 -16.63
N ASP A 191 11.74 -8.35 -17.20
CA ASP A 191 10.77 -9.15 -16.46
C ASP A 191 11.45 -9.91 -15.33
N ARG A 192 12.58 -10.57 -15.61
CA ARG A 192 13.32 -11.32 -14.59
C ARG A 192 13.86 -10.44 -13.44
N ALA A 193 14.13 -9.16 -13.69
CA ALA A 193 14.61 -8.25 -12.65
C ALA A 193 13.49 -7.75 -11.71
N GLN A 194 12.22 -7.96 -12.07
CA GLN A 194 11.10 -7.45 -11.27
C GLN A 194 10.88 -8.22 -9.97
N THR A 195 10.47 -7.46 -8.96
CA THR A 195 10.07 -7.91 -7.63
C THR A 195 8.67 -7.39 -7.31
N HIS A 196 8.00 -7.91 -6.28
CA HIS A 196 6.68 -7.40 -5.88
C HIS A 196 6.66 -5.88 -5.68
N LEU A 197 7.71 -5.31 -5.09
CA LEU A 197 7.77 -3.88 -4.81
C LEU A 197 8.04 -3.04 -6.06
N SER A 198 8.84 -3.54 -7.01
CA SER A 198 9.24 -2.74 -8.17
C SER A 198 8.09 -2.48 -9.15
N ILE A 199 7.11 -3.39 -9.22
CA ILE A 199 5.95 -3.29 -10.11
C ILE A 199 4.65 -2.90 -9.39
N THR A 200 4.70 -2.58 -8.09
CA THR A 200 3.50 -2.12 -7.35
C THR A 200 2.92 -0.84 -7.98
N LYS A 201 3.78 0.02 -8.52
CA LYS A 201 3.33 1.25 -9.20
C LYS A 201 2.54 0.92 -10.46
N ASN A 202 3.04 0.01 -11.30
CA ASN A 202 2.34 -0.47 -12.49
C ASN A 202 0.96 -1.02 -12.15
N MET A 203 0.85 -1.88 -11.12
CA MET A 203 -0.45 -2.39 -10.66
C MET A 203 -1.47 -1.30 -10.31
N ILE A 204 -1.01 -0.16 -9.78
CA ILE A 204 -1.89 0.98 -9.49
C ILE A 204 -2.23 1.73 -10.78
N GLU A 205 -1.25 1.96 -11.65
CA GLU A 205 -1.43 2.64 -12.93
C GLU A 205 -2.44 1.91 -13.82
N GLU A 206 -2.26 0.60 -14.07
CA GLU A 206 -3.18 -0.17 -14.92
C GLU A 206 -4.61 -0.22 -14.34
N ALA A 207 -4.74 -0.20 -13.01
CA ALA A 207 -6.05 -0.16 -12.37
C ALA A 207 -6.77 1.18 -12.60
N TYR A 208 -6.04 2.30 -12.64
CA TYR A 208 -6.61 3.60 -12.98
C TYR A 208 -6.92 3.73 -14.47
N GLU A 209 -6.05 3.21 -15.34
CA GLU A 209 -6.28 3.22 -16.79
C GLU A 209 -7.51 2.38 -17.13
N ALA A 210 -7.70 1.22 -16.49
CA ALA A 210 -8.92 0.43 -16.60
C ALA A 210 -10.18 1.20 -16.16
N VAL A 211 -10.11 1.96 -15.05
CA VAL A 211 -11.23 2.80 -14.58
C VAL A 211 -11.52 3.92 -15.58
N ASP A 212 -10.50 4.58 -16.12
CA ASP A 212 -10.64 5.63 -17.12
C ASP A 212 -11.28 5.11 -18.43
N ALA A 213 -10.84 3.93 -18.89
CA ALA A 213 -11.42 3.28 -20.07
C ALA A 213 -12.89 2.90 -19.88
N MET A 214 -13.26 2.39 -18.69
CA MET A 214 -14.65 2.10 -18.34
C MET A 214 -15.51 3.36 -18.28
N ALA A 215 -14.98 4.44 -17.67
CA ALA A 215 -15.66 5.72 -17.58
C ALA A 215 -15.88 6.35 -18.97
N ALA A 216 -14.94 6.15 -19.90
CA ALA A 216 -15.06 6.56 -21.29
C ALA A 216 -16.02 5.69 -22.12
N GLN A 217 -16.54 4.58 -21.55
CA GLN A 217 -17.32 3.56 -22.26
C GLN A 217 -16.61 2.99 -23.50
N ASP A 218 -15.28 2.97 -23.47
CA ASP A 218 -14.44 2.47 -24.56
C ASP A 218 -14.19 0.97 -24.34
N ALA A 219 -15.03 0.14 -24.96
CA ALA A 219 -14.95 -1.32 -24.78
C ALA A 219 -13.63 -1.93 -25.28
N PRO A 220 -13.07 -1.55 -26.46
CA PRO A 220 -11.74 -1.98 -26.88
C PRO A 220 -10.64 -1.63 -25.87
N HIS A 221 -10.60 -0.39 -25.39
CA HIS A 221 -9.59 0.04 -24.43
C HIS A 221 -9.79 -0.65 -23.07
N THR A 222 -11.04 -0.80 -22.62
CA THR A 222 -11.35 -1.54 -21.38
C THR A 222 -10.84 -2.98 -21.45
N LEU A 223 -10.91 -3.63 -22.62
CA LEU A 223 -10.38 -4.99 -22.80
C LEU A 223 -8.85 -5.04 -22.67
N GLU A 224 -8.15 -4.05 -23.23
CA GLU A 224 -6.70 -3.88 -23.15
C GLU A 224 -6.27 -3.68 -21.69
N GLU A 225 -6.86 -2.72 -21.00
CA GLU A 225 -6.52 -2.37 -19.62
C GLU A 225 -6.84 -3.49 -18.61
N LEU A 226 -7.94 -4.23 -18.82
CA LEU A 226 -8.22 -5.43 -18.02
C LEU A 226 -7.17 -6.53 -18.26
N GLY A 227 -6.59 -6.59 -19.46
CA GLY A 227 -5.46 -7.43 -19.79
C GLY A 227 -4.20 -7.03 -19.01
N ASP A 228 -3.92 -5.75 -18.90
CA ASP A 228 -2.74 -5.22 -18.21
C ASP A 228 -2.85 -5.41 -16.69
N VAL A 229 -4.05 -5.20 -16.12
CA VAL A 229 -4.32 -5.59 -14.72
C VAL A 229 -4.11 -7.09 -14.50
N LEU A 230 -4.52 -7.94 -15.45
CA LEU A 230 -4.30 -9.38 -15.38
C LEU A 230 -2.81 -9.74 -15.50
N GLU A 231 -2.05 -9.05 -16.34
CA GLU A 231 -0.60 -9.19 -16.43
C GLU A 231 0.08 -8.95 -15.07
N GLN A 232 -0.31 -7.90 -14.36
CA GLN A 232 0.25 -7.60 -13.03
C GLN A 232 -0.03 -8.74 -12.03
N ILE A 233 -1.23 -9.32 -12.05
CA ILE A 233 -1.58 -10.47 -11.21
C ILE A 233 -0.68 -11.67 -11.54
N LEU A 234 -0.49 -11.97 -12.82
CA LEU A 234 0.32 -13.09 -13.28
C LEU A 234 1.81 -12.90 -13.00
N LEU A 235 2.34 -11.69 -13.18
CA LEU A 235 3.74 -11.37 -12.83
C LEU A 235 3.98 -11.54 -11.34
N HIS A 236 3.08 -11.06 -10.47
CA HIS A 236 3.19 -11.29 -9.03
C HIS A 236 3.09 -12.77 -8.66
N ALA A 237 2.18 -13.52 -9.29
CA ALA A 237 2.09 -14.96 -9.07
C ALA A 237 3.36 -15.70 -9.52
N GLN A 238 3.96 -15.29 -10.64
CA GLN A 238 5.22 -15.87 -11.12
C GLN A 238 6.41 -15.50 -10.22
N ILE A 239 6.47 -14.27 -9.69
CA ILE A 239 7.49 -13.87 -8.70
C ILE A 239 7.37 -14.75 -7.45
N GLY A 240 6.15 -14.96 -6.94
CA GLY A 240 5.90 -15.86 -5.80
C GLY A 240 6.33 -17.30 -6.11
N ALA A 241 6.14 -17.75 -7.35
CA ALA A 241 6.53 -19.09 -7.79
C ALA A 241 8.05 -19.24 -7.91
N ASP A 242 8.75 -18.21 -8.41
CA ASP A 242 10.20 -18.15 -8.48
C ASP A 242 10.83 -18.28 -7.08
N ASP A 243 10.19 -17.68 -6.07
CA ASP A 243 10.59 -17.74 -4.65
C ASP A 243 10.11 -19.03 -3.94
N GLY A 244 9.30 -19.86 -4.60
CA GLY A 244 8.75 -21.11 -4.05
C GLY A 244 7.68 -20.91 -2.98
N GLU A 245 7.02 -19.76 -2.95
CA GLU A 245 6.02 -19.39 -1.95
C GLU A 245 4.59 -19.80 -2.37
N TYR A 246 4.14 -19.38 -3.55
CA TYR A 246 2.83 -19.67 -4.14
C TYR A 246 2.87 -19.48 -5.66
N ASP A 247 1.87 -19.98 -6.39
CA ASP A 247 1.72 -19.76 -7.84
C ASP A 247 0.33 -19.24 -8.19
N ILE A 248 0.04 -19.12 -9.49
CA ILE A 248 -1.26 -18.64 -9.97
C ILE A 248 -2.41 -19.58 -9.58
N ASP A 249 -2.16 -20.90 -9.50
CA ASP A 249 -3.18 -21.86 -9.08
C ASP A 249 -3.54 -21.66 -7.60
N ASP A 250 -2.56 -21.35 -6.75
CA ASP A 250 -2.81 -21.00 -5.34
C ASP A 250 -3.61 -19.69 -5.22
N VAL A 251 -3.31 -18.68 -6.04
CA VAL A 251 -4.06 -17.41 -6.07
C VAL A 251 -5.52 -17.68 -6.46
N CYS A 252 -5.75 -18.41 -7.55
CA CYS A 252 -7.09 -18.78 -8.02
C CYS A 252 -7.84 -19.63 -6.99
N ARG A 253 -7.19 -20.64 -6.39
CA ARG A 253 -7.78 -21.51 -5.37
C ARG A 253 -8.20 -20.72 -4.14
N SER A 254 -7.30 -19.89 -3.61
CA SER A 254 -7.57 -19.03 -2.44
C SER A 254 -8.72 -18.05 -2.69
N LEU A 255 -8.79 -17.46 -3.89
CA LEU A 255 -9.91 -16.60 -4.28
C LEU A 255 -11.22 -17.39 -4.37
N ASN A 256 -11.21 -18.55 -5.02
CA ASN A 256 -12.41 -19.39 -5.18
C ASN A 256 -12.96 -19.87 -3.84
N GLU A 257 -12.12 -20.41 -2.96
CA GLU A 257 -12.49 -20.83 -1.60
C GLU A 257 -13.11 -19.66 -0.82
N LYS A 258 -12.49 -18.46 -0.90
CA LYS A 258 -13.00 -17.24 -0.27
C LYS A 258 -14.39 -16.88 -0.81
N LEU A 259 -14.60 -16.93 -2.13
CA LEU A 259 -15.87 -16.60 -2.75
C LEU A 259 -16.95 -17.61 -2.40
N VAL A 260 -16.66 -18.91 -2.48
CA VAL A 260 -17.59 -19.98 -2.06
C VAL A 260 -18.05 -19.76 -0.63
N ARG A 261 -17.09 -19.56 0.28
CA ARG A 261 -17.38 -19.36 1.71
C ARG A 261 -18.13 -18.06 2.01
N ARG A 262 -17.94 -16.99 1.22
CA ARG A 262 -18.66 -15.72 1.38
C ARG A 262 -20.02 -15.66 0.70
N HIS A 263 -20.39 -16.68 -0.08
CA HIS A 263 -21.71 -16.79 -0.71
C HIS A 263 -22.48 -18.02 -0.21
N PRO A 264 -22.69 -18.17 1.12
CA PRO A 264 -23.41 -19.34 1.64
C PRO A 264 -24.88 -19.36 1.22
N HIS A 265 -25.44 -18.23 0.78
CA HIS A 265 -26.78 -18.17 0.18
C HIS A 265 -26.84 -18.76 -1.25
N ILE A 266 -25.71 -18.90 -1.94
CA ILE A 266 -25.63 -19.57 -3.25
C ILE A 266 -25.14 -21.01 -3.09
N PHE A 267 -24.14 -21.22 -2.23
CA PHE A 267 -23.35 -22.45 -2.15
C PHE A 267 -23.55 -23.25 -0.86
N GLY A 268 -24.26 -22.70 0.12
CA GLY A 268 -24.56 -23.35 1.38
C GLY A 268 -25.92 -24.05 1.37
N ASP A 269 -26.41 -24.40 2.56
CA ASP A 269 -27.71 -25.08 2.71
C ASP A 269 -28.87 -24.11 2.39
N PRO A 270 -29.71 -24.38 1.37
CA PRO A 270 -30.89 -23.58 1.06
C PRO A 270 -31.86 -23.46 2.23
N ALA A 271 -31.91 -24.45 3.13
CA ALA A 271 -32.75 -24.42 4.32
C ALA A 271 -32.23 -23.43 5.39
N ALA A 272 -30.95 -23.10 5.37
CA ALA A 272 -30.33 -22.20 6.35
C ALA A 272 -30.41 -20.72 5.96
N TYR A 273 -30.43 -20.41 4.66
CA TYR A 273 -30.37 -19.02 4.16
C TYR A 273 -31.63 -18.54 3.45
N GLY A 274 -32.51 -19.45 3.01
CA GLY A 274 -33.70 -19.08 2.24
C GLY A 274 -33.38 -18.42 0.89
N ALA A 275 -34.39 -17.83 0.26
CA ALA A 275 -34.18 -17.07 -0.98
C ALA A 275 -33.70 -15.65 -0.64
N VAL A 276 -32.48 -15.31 -1.05
CA VAL A 276 -31.94 -13.95 -0.97
C VAL A 276 -32.39 -13.17 -2.22
N GLY A 277 -33.11 -12.08 -2.01
CA GLY A 277 -33.80 -11.35 -3.08
C GLY A 277 -33.19 -10.00 -3.44
N SER A 278 -32.27 -9.47 -2.62
CA SER A 278 -31.73 -8.12 -2.81
C SER A 278 -30.21 -8.04 -2.59
N ALA A 279 -29.58 -7.06 -3.23
CA ALA A 279 -28.16 -6.76 -3.02
C ALA A 279 -27.85 -6.35 -1.58
N GLY A 280 -28.80 -5.69 -0.89
CA GLY A 280 -28.65 -5.31 0.52
C GLY A 280 -28.52 -6.53 1.44
N GLU A 281 -29.38 -7.53 1.26
CA GLU A 281 -29.31 -8.79 2.02
C GLU A 281 -27.98 -9.53 1.79
N VAL A 282 -27.44 -9.50 0.58
CA VAL A 282 -26.13 -10.09 0.27
C VAL A 282 -25.01 -9.40 1.03
N LEU A 283 -25.05 -8.06 1.15
CA LEU A 283 -24.04 -7.28 1.88
C LEU A 283 -24.05 -7.61 3.37
N ASP A 284 -25.22 -7.80 3.97
CA ASP A 284 -25.35 -8.19 5.38
C ASP A 284 -24.74 -9.58 5.62
N ILE A 285 -25.03 -10.54 4.74
CA ILE A 285 -24.43 -11.89 4.80
C ILE A 285 -22.91 -11.82 4.70
N TRP A 286 -22.36 -11.03 3.77
CA TRP A 286 -20.92 -10.86 3.62
C TRP A 286 -20.26 -10.28 4.87
N ASP A 287 -20.91 -9.31 5.53
CA ASP A 287 -20.38 -8.69 6.73
C ASP A 287 -20.36 -9.65 7.92
N GLU A 288 -21.40 -10.49 8.08
CA GLU A 288 -21.43 -11.54 9.09
C GLU A 288 -20.35 -12.62 8.85
N VAL A 289 -20.19 -13.09 7.61
CA VAL A 289 -19.11 -14.04 7.26
C VAL A 289 -17.75 -13.43 7.56
N LYS A 290 -17.49 -12.17 7.16
CA LYS A 290 -16.23 -11.48 7.47
C LYS A 290 -15.99 -11.29 8.97
N LYS A 291 -17.04 -11.14 9.79
CA LYS A 291 -16.89 -11.07 11.26
C LYS A 291 -16.43 -12.42 11.82
N ALA A 292 -17.02 -13.52 11.36
CA ALA A 292 -16.61 -14.88 11.76
C ALA A 292 -15.16 -15.18 11.36
N GLU A 293 -14.76 -14.82 10.14
CA GLU A 293 -13.37 -15.00 9.65
C GLU A 293 -12.32 -14.33 10.55
N ARG A 294 -12.62 -13.12 11.04
CA ARG A 294 -11.73 -12.38 11.94
C ARG A 294 -11.59 -13.04 13.30
N ALA A 295 -12.63 -13.72 13.79
CA ALA A 295 -12.59 -14.43 15.05
C ALA A 295 -11.70 -15.69 15.00
N GLU A 296 -11.54 -16.29 13.82
CA GLU A 296 -10.84 -17.57 13.64
C GLU A 296 -9.36 -17.45 13.24
N GLY A 297 -8.95 -16.37 12.54
CA GLY A 297 -7.68 -16.38 11.80
C GLY A 297 -6.60 -15.38 12.20
N PHE A 298 -6.93 -14.29 12.89
CA PHE A 298 -5.99 -13.20 13.16
C PHE A 298 -6.30 -12.61 14.52
N GLY A 299 -5.28 -12.50 15.40
CA GLY A 299 -5.43 -11.87 16.72
C GLY A 299 -6.05 -10.47 16.65
N PRO A 300 -6.46 -9.87 17.79
CA PRO A 300 -7.28 -8.66 17.79
C PRO A 300 -6.64 -7.56 16.95
N GLN A 301 -7.17 -7.36 15.75
CA GLN A 301 -6.87 -6.23 14.89
C GLN A 301 -7.75 -5.08 15.38
N GLY A 302 -7.15 -3.91 15.57
CA GLY A 302 -7.91 -2.68 15.80
C GLY A 302 -8.93 -2.49 14.68
N LEU A 303 -10.05 -1.81 15.00
CA LEU A 303 -11.18 -1.61 14.07
C LEU A 303 -10.73 -1.14 12.67
N LEU A 304 -9.67 -0.33 12.62
CA LEU A 304 -9.16 0.34 11.43
C LEU A 304 -7.95 -0.37 10.81
N ASP A 305 -7.36 -1.38 11.46
CA ASP A 305 -6.10 -2.03 11.02
C ASP A 305 -6.27 -2.79 9.70
N SER A 306 -7.50 -3.11 9.33
CA SER A 306 -7.84 -3.74 8.05
C SER A 306 -7.90 -2.77 6.86
N ILE A 307 -7.71 -1.46 7.09
CA ILE A 307 -7.73 -0.44 6.02
C ILE A 307 -6.28 -0.20 5.56
N PRO A 308 -5.96 -0.54 4.29
CA PRO A 308 -4.63 -0.30 3.74
C PRO A 308 -4.19 1.16 3.85
N ARG A 309 -2.91 1.35 4.21
CA ARG A 309 -2.29 2.67 4.26
C ARG A 309 -1.93 3.24 2.88
N SER A 310 -1.92 2.40 1.86
CA SER A 310 -1.57 2.74 0.48
C SER A 310 -2.73 3.26 -0.35
N PHE A 311 -3.95 3.28 0.18
CA PHE A 311 -5.09 3.82 -0.55
C PHE A 311 -4.97 5.34 -0.77
N PRO A 312 -5.54 5.85 -1.87
CA PRO A 312 -5.76 7.28 -2.04
C PRO A 312 -6.45 7.87 -0.81
N ALA A 313 -6.11 9.12 -0.48
CA ALA A 313 -6.51 9.73 0.78
C ALA A 313 -8.04 9.81 0.95
N LEU A 314 -8.80 10.11 -0.11
CA LEU A 314 -10.26 10.21 -0.02
C LEU A 314 -10.89 8.83 0.17
N MET A 315 -10.48 7.84 -0.62
CA MET A 315 -10.91 6.45 -0.46
C MET A 315 -10.58 5.91 0.94
N GLN A 316 -9.37 6.19 1.44
CA GLN A 316 -8.95 5.77 2.77
C GLN A 316 -9.82 6.43 3.85
N CYS A 317 -10.00 7.76 3.76
CA CYS A 317 -10.86 8.53 4.65
C CYS A 317 -12.29 7.99 4.69
N GLN A 318 -12.89 7.75 3.53
CA GLN A 318 -14.25 7.24 3.44
C GLN A 318 -14.39 5.85 4.06
N LYS A 319 -13.39 4.96 3.88
CA LYS A 319 -13.37 3.64 4.54
C LYS A 319 -13.17 3.74 6.04
N LEU A 320 -12.29 4.62 6.53
CA LEU A 320 -12.08 4.88 7.95
C LEU A 320 -13.39 5.33 8.60
N SER A 321 -14.02 6.32 8.00
CA SER A 321 -15.30 6.86 8.43
C SER A 321 -16.41 5.80 8.43
N HIS A 322 -16.57 5.03 7.35
CA HIS A 322 -17.57 3.97 7.29
C HIS A 322 -17.37 2.88 8.36
N ARG A 323 -16.11 2.59 8.74
CA ARG A 323 -15.82 1.65 9.84
C ARG A 323 -16.17 2.23 11.21
N ALA A 324 -15.86 3.51 11.44
CA ALA A 324 -16.22 4.20 12.67
C ALA A 324 -17.75 4.27 12.83
N ALA A 325 -18.46 4.62 11.76
CA ALA A 325 -19.92 4.62 11.68
C ALA A 325 -20.53 3.27 12.06
N LYS A 326 -20.03 2.17 11.47
CA LYS A 326 -20.47 0.80 11.81
C LYS A 326 -20.22 0.41 13.26
N ALA A 327 -19.28 1.04 13.95
CA ALA A 327 -19.03 0.85 15.37
C ALA A 327 -19.89 1.75 16.27
N GLY A 328 -20.78 2.56 15.70
CA GLY A 328 -21.67 3.47 16.42
C GLY A 328 -21.10 4.89 16.60
N PHE A 329 -19.97 5.22 15.98
CA PHE A 329 -19.43 6.58 15.96
C PHE A 329 -19.88 7.28 14.67
N GLU A 330 -21.07 7.89 14.72
CA GLU A 330 -21.82 8.41 13.58
C GLU A 330 -22.58 9.68 13.94
N TRP A 331 -22.79 10.57 12.95
CA TRP A 331 -23.65 11.74 13.04
C TRP A 331 -25.12 11.38 12.75
N ASP A 332 -26.06 12.04 13.42
CA ASP A 332 -27.49 11.71 13.25
C ASP A 332 -28.06 12.19 11.91
N SER A 333 -27.42 13.19 11.28
CA SER A 333 -27.84 13.74 9.99
C SER A 333 -26.70 14.41 9.22
N VAL A 334 -26.89 14.61 7.90
CA VAL A 334 -25.95 15.36 7.06
C VAL A 334 -25.78 16.82 7.51
N ASP A 335 -26.80 17.43 8.10
CA ASP A 335 -26.74 18.81 8.63
C ASP A 335 -25.74 18.93 9.79
N GLU A 336 -25.60 17.90 10.61
CA GLU A 336 -24.58 17.86 11.66
C GLU A 336 -23.17 17.75 11.06
N VAL A 337 -23.01 17.00 9.97
CA VAL A 337 -21.73 16.91 9.26
C VAL A 337 -21.35 18.26 8.64
N TRP A 338 -22.31 18.99 8.07
CA TRP A 338 -22.09 20.36 7.59
C TRP A 338 -21.75 21.33 8.71
N SER A 339 -22.37 21.17 9.88
CA SER A 339 -22.03 21.94 11.08
C SER A 339 -20.61 21.65 11.56
N GLN A 340 -20.18 20.38 11.50
CA GLN A 340 -18.80 20.00 11.78
C GLN A 340 -17.83 20.67 10.80
N PHE A 341 -18.11 20.62 9.49
CA PHE A 341 -17.29 21.30 8.48
C PHE A 341 -17.17 22.82 8.75
N ALA A 342 -18.24 23.46 9.22
CA ALA A 342 -18.19 24.87 9.60
C ALA A 342 -17.28 25.12 10.82
N SER A 343 -17.21 24.18 11.77
CA SER A 343 -16.24 24.21 12.88
C SER A 343 -14.80 24.08 12.38
N GLU A 344 -14.50 23.05 11.56
CA GLU A 344 -13.15 22.83 11.02
C GLU A 344 -12.67 24.03 10.20
N ARG A 345 -13.58 24.68 9.47
CA ARG A 345 -13.29 25.92 8.75
C ARG A 345 -12.90 27.06 9.70
N ALA A 346 -13.59 27.21 10.82
CA ALA A 346 -13.27 28.25 11.79
C ALA A 346 -11.90 28.00 12.45
N GLU A 347 -11.56 26.74 12.74
CA GLU A 347 -10.24 26.33 13.25
C GLU A 347 -9.14 26.63 12.21
N PHE A 348 -9.35 26.26 10.95
CA PHE A 348 -8.45 26.62 9.84
C PHE A 348 -8.23 28.15 9.69
N GLU A 349 -9.29 28.94 9.84
CA GLU A 349 -9.23 30.41 9.72
C GLU A 349 -8.51 31.07 10.91
N ALA A 350 -8.55 30.45 12.11
CA ALA A 350 -7.85 30.90 13.29
C ALA A 350 -6.33 30.65 13.23
N GLU A 351 -5.90 29.61 12.51
CA GLU A 351 -4.49 29.24 12.41
C GLU A 351 -3.66 30.15 11.49
N ALA A 352 -2.39 30.34 11.84
CA ALA A 352 -1.51 31.24 11.09
C ALA A 352 -1.27 30.75 9.65
N PRO A 353 -1.34 31.64 8.62
CA PRO A 353 -1.06 31.29 7.23
C PRO A 353 0.29 30.58 7.04
N GLY A 354 0.30 29.47 6.30
CA GLY A 354 1.50 28.68 6.02
C GLY A 354 2.01 27.83 7.19
N SER A 355 1.35 27.84 8.35
CA SER A 355 1.72 26.99 9.48
C SER A 355 1.36 25.52 9.22
N ARG A 356 2.07 24.62 9.90
CA ARG A 356 1.74 23.19 9.91
C ARG A 356 0.36 22.93 10.53
N ALA A 357 -0.03 23.68 11.55
CA ALA A 357 -1.35 23.56 12.17
C ALA A 357 -2.44 23.83 11.12
N ARG A 358 -2.34 24.96 10.41
CA ARG A 358 -3.28 25.30 9.32
C ARG A 358 -3.37 24.24 8.20
N MET A 359 -2.27 23.55 7.90
CA MET A 359 -2.28 22.42 6.96
C MET A 359 -3.08 21.22 7.50
N LEU A 360 -2.98 20.93 8.80
CA LEU A 360 -3.74 19.85 9.44
C LEU A 360 -5.23 20.18 9.47
N GLU A 361 -5.60 21.40 9.88
CA GLU A 361 -7.00 21.85 9.86
C GLU A 361 -7.63 21.78 8.45
N PHE A 362 -6.84 22.08 7.41
CA PHE A 362 -7.30 21.91 6.03
C PHE A 362 -7.56 20.42 5.69
N GLY A 363 -6.77 19.51 6.25
CA GLY A 363 -7.01 18.07 6.18
C GLY A 363 -8.32 17.67 6.87
N ASP A 364 -8.62 18.26 8.03
CA ASP A 364 -9.85 17.99 8.78
C ASP A 364 -11.09 18.52 8.05
N MET A 365 -10.97 19.68 7.37
CA MET A 365 -12.00 20.15 6.43
C MET A 365 -12.26 19.15 5.29
N LEU A 366 -11.21 18.56 4.69
CA LEU A 366 -11.37 17.53 3.67
C LEU A 366 -12.01 16.27 4.25
N PHE A 367 -11.62 15.86 5.46
CA PHE A 367 -12.20 14.73 6.17
C PHE A 367 -13.71 14.94 6.40
N ALA A 368 -14.12 16.13 6.83
CA ALA A 368 -15.53 16.48 7.01
C ALA A 368 -16.31 16.42 5.67
N LEU A 369 -15.75 16.92 4.57
CA LEU A 369 -16.38 16.83 3.24
C LEU A 369 -16.53 15.38 2.74
N VAL A 370 -15.56 14.51 3.02
CA VAL A 370 -15.69 13.07 2.73
C VAL A 370 -16.82 12.43 3.56
N ASN A 371 -17.06 12.89 4.79
CA ASN A 371 -18.19 12.44 5.59
C ASN A 371 -19.53 12.92 5.03
N VAL A 372 -19.60 14.14 4.47
CA VAL A 372 -20.79 14.60 3.74
C VAL A 372 -21.07 13.66 2.57
N ALA A 373 -20.05 13.37 1.75
CA ALA A 373 -20.18 12.44 0.62
C ALA A 373 -20.72 11.07 1.05
N ARG A 374 -20.21 10.53 2.16
CA ARG A 374 -20.68 9.25 2.70
C ARG A 374 -22.14 9.30 3.17
N HIS A 375 -22.57 10.37 3.82
CA HIS A 375 -23.97 10.55 4.28
C HIS A 375 -24.94 10.67 3.10
N GLU A 376 -24.51 11.34 2.03
CA GLU A 376 -25.27 11.51 0.79
C GLU A 376 -25.23 10.26 -0.12
N GLY A 377 -24.40 9.27 0.20
CA GLY A 377 -24.34 7.99 -0.50
C GLY A 377 -23.50 7.97 -1.78
N PHE A 378 -22.59 8.92 -1.99
CA PHE A 378 -21.67 8.93 -3.14
C PHE A 378 -20.21 8.70 -2.73
N ASP A 379 -19.39 8.20 -3.66
CA ASP A 379 -17.95 8.00 -3.47
C ASP A 379 -17.18 9.31 -3.67
N ALA A 380 -16.38 9.69 -2.68
CA ALA A 380 -15.68 10.97 -2.69
C ALA A 380 -14.52 11.03 -3.69
N GLU A 381 -13.83 9.89 -3.92
CA GLU A 381 -12.76 9.80 -4.91
C GLU A 381 -13.36 9.92 -6.32
N GLU A 382 -14.45 9.21 -6.58
CA GLU A 382 -15.19 9.29 -7.86
C GLU A 382 -15.72 10.70 -8.13
N ALA A 383 -16.30 11.37 -7.11
CA ALA A 383 -16.81 12.73 -7.25
C ALA A 383 -15.71 13.75 -7.60
N LEU A 384 -14.52 13.61 -7.01
CA LEU A 384 -13.38 14.46 -7.33
C LEU A 384 -12.81 14.10 -8.71
N ALA A 385 -12.68 12.81 -9.05
CA ALA A 385 -12.24 12.36 -10.36
C ALA A 385 -13.13 12.90 -11.48
N ALA A 386 -14.45 12.84 -11.33
CA ALA A 386 -15.41 13.42 -12.27
C ALA A 386 -15.25 14.95 -12.41
N SER A 387 -14.96 15.64 -11.30
CA SER A 387 -14.68 17.08 -11.32
C SER A 387 -13.38 17.43 -12.05
N ASN A 388 -12.33 16.59 -11.88
CA ASN A 388 -11.08 16.72 -12.62
C ASN A 388 -11.28 16.50 -14.12
N ALA A 389 -12.02 15.46 -14.51
CA ALA A 389 -12.36 15.19 -15.91
C ALA A 389 -13.09 16.38 -16.56
N LYS A 390 -14.09 16.93 -15.86
CA LYS A 390 -14.83 18.13 -16.29
C LYS A 390 -13.92 19.35 -16.45
N PHE A 391 -13.00 19.58 -15.51
CA PHE A 391 -12.01 20.66 -15.63
C PHE A 391 -11.12 20.47 -16.86
N ARG A 392 -10.61 19.26 -17.09
CA ARG A 392 -9.77 18.94 -18.27
C ARG A 392 -10.51 19.15 -19.58
N CYS A 393 -11.75 18.68 -19.67
CA CYS A 393 -12.60 18.87 -20.85
C CYS A 393 -12.79 20.38 -21.15
N ARG A 394 -13.15 21.16 -20.12
CA ARG A 394 -13.34 22.61 -20.27
C ARG A 394 -12.05 23.32 -20.66
N TRP A 395 -10.93 22.95 -20.05
CA TRP A 395 -9.64 23.54 -20.39
C TRP A 395 -9.25 23.26 -21.85
N SER A 396 -9.41 22.02 -22.31
CA SER A 396 -9.16 21.66 -23.72
C SER A 396 -10.08 22.44 -24.68
N ALA A 397 -11.35 22.63 -24.33
CA ALA A 397 -12.26 23.45 -25.11
C ALA A 397 -11.84 24.94 -25.12
N MET A 398 -11.31 25.47 -24.02
CA MET A 398 -10.74 26.82 -23.98
C MET A 398 -9.53 26.96 -24.90
N GLU A 399 -8.65 25.95 -24.95
CA GLU A 399 -7.49 25.95 -25.84
C GLU A 399 -7.91 25.99 -27.32
N GLN A 400 -8.94 25.22 -27.68
CA GLN A 400 -9.52 25.24 -29.02
C GLN A 400 -10.16 26.60 -29.34
N LEU A 401 -10.97 27.14 -28.43
CA LEU A 401 -11.62 28.45 -28.59
C LEU A 401 -10.61 29.58 -28.73
N ALA A 402 -9.54 29.58 -27.93
CA ALA A 402 -8.48 30.57 -28.05
C ALA A 402 -7.77 30.46 -29.41
N ALA A 403 -7.48 29.23 -29.86
CA ALA A 403 -6.87 28.99 -31.17
C ALA A 403 -7.76 29.43 -32.33
N GLU A 404 -9.08 29.21 -32.25
CA GLU A 404 -10.08 29.72 -33.21
C GLU A 404 -10.03 31.26 -33.31
N GLU A 405 -9.68 31.95 -32.23
CA GLU A 405 -9.54 33.41 -32.16
C GLU A 405 -8.13 33.91 -32.55
N GLY A 406 -7.25 33.00 -32.99
CA GLY A 406 -5.87 33.32 -33.36
C GLY A 406 -4.97 33.66 -32.17
N ALA A 407 -5.40 33.35 -30.95
CA ALA A 407 -4.65 33.56 -29.72
C ALA A 407 -4.15 32.25 -29.12
N GLY A 408 -3.00 32.29 -28.44
CA GLY A 408 -2.57 31.19 -27.59
C GLY A 408 -3.16 31.35 -26.19
N ILE A 409 -3.67 30.28 -25.57
CA ILE A 409 -4.29 30.35 -24.23
C ILE A 409 -3.36 30.98 -23.17
N GLY A 410 -2.04 30.75 -23.27
CA GLY A 410 -1.05 31.31 -22.36
C GLY A 410 -0.82 32.82 -22.52
N SER A 411 -1.36 33.43 -23.57
CA SER A 411 -1.32 34.88 -23.80
C SER A 411 -2.60 35.60 -23.33
N CYS A 412 -3.64 34.84 -22.95
CA CYS A 412 -4.90 35.39 -22.47
C CYS A 412 -4.76 35.93 -21.05
N SER A 413 -5.36 37.09 -20.79
CA SER A 413 -5.59 37.63 -19.46
C SER A 413 -6.59 36.79 -18.68
N THR A 414 -6.63 36.94 -17.35
CA THR A 414 -7.64 36.27 -16.50
C THR A 414 -9.08 36.58 -16.93
N ALA A 415 -9.33 37.81 -17.42
CA ALA A 415 -10.66 38.19 -17.90
C ALA A 415 -11.05 37.42 -19.18
N GLU A 416 -10.11 37.30 -20.12
CA GLU A 416 -10.30 36.52 -21.35
C GLU A 416 -10.45 35.02 -21.05
N LEU A 417 -9.63 34.47 -20.15
CA LEU A 417 -9.76 33.09 -19.68
C LEU A 417 -11.13 32.81 -19.06
N ASN A 418 -11.68 33.74 -18.28
CA ASN A 418 -13.03 33.61 -17.70
C ASN A 418 -14.13 33.62 -18.79
N ILE A 419 -13.98 34.42 -19.85
CA ILE A 419 -14.90 34.42 -21.00
C ILE A 419 -14.84 33.08 -21.72
N LEU A 420 -13.64 32.59 -22.02
CA LEU A 420 -13.42 31.28 -22.65
C LEU A 420 -13.99 30.14 -21.79
N TRP A 421 -13.79 30.19 -20.47
CA TRP A 421 -14.32 29.20 -19.53
C TRP A 421 -15.84 29.16 -19.54
N ASN A 422 -16.51 30.33 -19.53
CA ASN A 422 -17.97 30.38 -19.60
C ASN A 422 -18.49 29.81 -20.92
N ARG A 423 -17.84 30.11 -22.05
CA ARG A 423 -18.17 29.53 -23.36
C ARG A 423 -17.94 28.01 -23.40
N ALA A 424 -16.87 27.53 -22.79
CA ALA A 424 -16.61 26.10 -22.66
C ALA A 424 -17.71 25.39 -21.85
N LYS A 425 -18.19 26.00 -20.76
CA LYS A 425 -19.34 25.50 -19.99
C LYS A 425 -20.63 25.46 -20.81
N GLU A 426 -20.87 26.47 -21.64
CA GLU A 426 -22.05 26.52 -22.52
C GLU A 426 -22.00 25.43 -23.59
N ARG A 427 -20.83 25.18 -24.19
CA ARG A 427 -20.63 24.06 -25.15
C ARG A 427 -20.91 22.69 -24.50
N GLU A 428 -20.50 22.49 -23.25
CA GLU A 428 -20.77 21.26 -22.47
C GLU A 428 -22.25 21.11 -22.12
N SER A 429 -22.95 22.21 -21.84
CA SER A 429 -24.37 22.22 -21.39
C SER A 429 -25.38 22.25 -22.54
N GLY A 430 -24.91 22.44 -23.78
CA GLY A 430 -25.74 22.41 -24.98
C GLY A 430 -26.29 21.01 -25.25
N PRO A 431 -27.45 20.87 -25.94
CA PRO A 431 -27.98 19.56 -26.29
C PRO A 431 -26.93 18.82 -27.12
N ALA A 432 -26.56 17.61 -26.68
CA ALA A 432 -25.70 16.72 -27.45
C ALA A 432 -26.23 16.67 -28.88
N ALA A 433 -25.43 17.10 -29.85
CA ALA A 433 -25.80 17.01 -31.25
C ALA A 433 -26.05 15.53 -31.57
N SER A 434 -27.26 15.27 -32.03
CA SER A 434 -27.89 13.98 -32.36
C SER A 434 -27.02 12.99 -33.10
#